data_AF-A0A316F8M4-F1
#
_entry.id   AF-A0A316F8M4-F1
#
_cell.length_a   1.000
_cell.length_b   1.000
_cell.length_c   1.000
_cell.angle_alpha   90.00
_cell.angle_beta   90.00
_cell.angle_gamma   90.00
#
_symmetry.space_group_name_H-M   'P 1'
#
loop_
_entity.id
_entity.type
_entity.pdbx_description
1 polymer ?
#
loop_
_entity_poly.entity_id
_entity_poly.type
_entity_poly.pdbx_seq_one_letter_code
_entity_poly.pdbx_strand_id
1 'polypeptide(L)'
;MTRPDNDAPSTASPHNNAPPATSPDNDTPSTTSPDNDTPSTTNPDNDALSATSPDNNAQSGAGPGDDPRSTGGPTGDPAPAAGPNGALPDLDPVIHAQARLRVVVALSQLPGGDRITFPRLQEILRMTAGNLSVHLRKLEEAGYVEVTKTHRGRTPATLVHLTQRGRFAFEEYVTALRTLIDPGEDQS
;
A
#
# COMPACT_ATOMS: atom_id res chain seq x y z
N MET A 1 -51.63 -62.58 -7.07
CA MET A 1 -51.06 -61.22 -6.97
C MET A 1 -49.79 -61.29 -6.13
N THR A 2 -48.67 -61.79 -6.68
CA THR A 2 -47.35 -61.74 -6.02
C THR A 2 -46.25 -61.87 -7.08
N ARG A 3 -45.61 -60.76 -7.45
CA ARG A 3 -44.19 -60.69 -7.90
C ARG A 3 -43.35 -60.70 -6.61
N PRO A 4 -42.16 -61.32 -6.55
CA PRO A 4 -40.98 -60.73 -7.21
C PRO A 4 -39.84 -61.72 -7.60
N ASP A 5 -39.26 -61.50 -8.78
CA ASP A 5 -37.87 -61.87 -9.07
C ASP A 5 -37.10 -60.56 -9.24
N ASN A 6 -36.23 -60.26 -8.27
CA ASN A 6 -35.37 -59.09 -8.25
C ASN A 6 -33.93 -59.57 -8.04
N ASP A 7 -33.35 -60.11 -9.10
CA ASP A 7 -31.95 -60.51 -9.19
C ASP A 7 -31.07 -59.26 -9.35
N ALA A 8 -30.32 -58.93 -8.30
CA ALA A 8 -29.23 -57.99 -8.33
C ALA A 8 -27.93 -58.72 -7.99
N PRO A 9 -26.89 -58.67 -8.82
CA PRO A 9 -25.53 -58.95 -8.37
C PRO A 9 -24.78 -57.65 -8.03
N SER A 10 -24.48 -57.51 -6.74
CA SER A 10 -23.52 -56.58 -6.16
C SER A 10 -22.14 -56.75 -6.79
N THR A 11 -21.61 -55.70 -7.41
CA THR A 11 -20.19 -55.60 -7.76
C THR A 11 -19.45 -54.89 -6.63
N ALA A 12 -18.82 -55.68 -5.76
CA ALA A 12 -17.79 -55.22 -4.84
C ALA A 12 -16.43 -55.25 -5.58
N SER A 13 -15.71 -54.13 -5.58
CA SER A 13 -14.32 -54.06 -6.05
C SER A 13 -13.35 -53.92 -4.85
N PRO A 14 -12.11 -54.43 -4.99
CA PRO A 14 -11.37 -55.03 -3.88
C PRO A 14 -10.43 -54.09 -3.12
N HIS A 15 -10.22 -54.45 -1.85
CA HIS A 15 -9.07 -54.08 -1.02
C HIS A 15 -7.75 -54.42 -1.73
N ASN A 16 -6.83 -53.47 -1.86
CA ASN A 16 -5.44 -53.75 -2.20
C ASN A 16 -4.55 -53.43 -0.99
N ASN A 17 -3.86 -54.46 -0.49
CA ASN A 17 -3.03 -54.40 0.70
C ASN A 17 -1.61 -54.90 0.36
N ALA A 18 -0.60 -54.25 0.96
CA ALA A 18 0.83 -54.59 1.09
C ALA A 18 1.80 -54.21 -0.07
N PRO A 19 3.13 -54.05 0.19
CA PRO A 19 3.89 -54.14 1.46
C PRO A 19 4.78 -52.91 1.81
N PRO A 20 5.43 -52.87 3.00
CA PRO A 20 6.36 -51.81 3.39
C PRO A 20 7.81 -52.12 2.95
N ALA A 21 8.52 -51.11 2.41
CA ALA A 21 9.95 -51.13 2.14
C ALA A 21 10.54 -49.77 2.56
N THR A 22 11.17 -49.71 3.73
CA THR A 22 12.64 -49.60 3.95
C THR A 22 13.27 -48.32 3.39
N SER A 23 13.73 -47.50 4.32
CA SER A 23 14.53 -46.28 4.18
C SER A 23 15.75 -46.44 3.25
N PRO A 24 16.17 -45.35 2.61
CA PRO A 24 17.57 -45.11 2.32
C PRO A 24 18.12 -43.96 3.19
N ASP A 25 19.21 -44.26 3.87
CA ASP A 25 20.26 -43.34 4.33
C ASP A 25 20.43 -42.13 3.40
N ASN A 26 20.29 -40.92 3.95
CA ASN A 26 20.88 -39.73 3.35
C ASN A 26 21.96 -39.19 4.28
N ASP A 27 23.11 -39.86 4.22
CA ASP A 27 24.37 -39.41 4.78
C ASP A 27 25.04 -38.51 3.74
N THR A 28 25.08 -37.19 3.97
CA THR A 28 26.08 -36.24 3.41
C THR A 28 25.93 -34.85 4.05
N PRO A 29 26.99 -34.03 4.05
CA PRO A 29 27.72 -33.71 5.28
C PRO A 29 27.37 -32.32 5.82
N SER A 30 27.67 -32.15 7.11
CA SER A 30 27.84 -30.88 7.80
C SER A 30 28.59 -29.86 6.93
N THR A 31 27.88 -28.86 6.43
CA THR A 31 28.50 -27.60 6.01
C THR A 31 28.53 -26.69 7.23
N THR A 32 29.71 -26.65 7.84
CA THR A 32 30.16 -25.56 8.69
C THR A 32 30.15 -24.29 7.87
N SER A 33 29.32 -23.32 8.25
CA SER A 33 29.50 -21.92 7.86
C SER A 33 29.79 -21.08 9.11
N PRO A 34 30.69 -20.11 9.00
CA PRO A 34 31.51 -19.59 10.10
C PRO A 34 30.77 -18.63 11.03
N ASP A 35 31.26 -18.59 12.27
CA ASP A 35 31.13 -17.51 13.25
C ASP A 35 31.00 -16.13 12.60
N ASN A 36 29.80 -15.55 12.66
CA ASN A 36 29.64 -14.11 12.51
C ASN A 36 29.71 -13.48 13.91
N ASP A 37 30.95 -13.38 14.39
CA ASP A 37 31.37 -12.54 15.51
C ASP A 37 30.95 -11.10 15.21
N THR A 38 29.79 -10.69 15.74
CA THR A 38 29.36 -9.29 15.69
C THR A 38 29.80 -8.66 17.00
N PRO A 39 30.83 -7.79 17.02
CA PRO A 39 31.20 -7.11 18.24
C PRO A 39 30.08 -6.17 18.67
N SER A 40 29.66 -6.37 19.92
CA SER A 40 28.94 -5.43 20.76
C SER A 40 29.44 -3.99 20.53
N THR A 41 28.56 -3.12 20.05
CA THR A 41 28.68 -1.68 20.33
C THR A 41 27.65 -1.35 21.38
N THR A 42 28.10 -1.45 22.62
CA THR A 42 27.62 -0.66 23.75
C THR A 42 27.58 0.81 23.34
N ASN A 43 26.41 1.44 23.41
CA ASN A 43 26.31 2.88 23.63
C ASN A 43 26.47 3.13 25.13
N PRO A 44 27.52 3.86 25.56
CA PRO A 44 27.47 4.57 26.83
C PRO A 44 27.46 6.09 26.59
N ASP A 45 26.98 6.79 27.61
CA ASP A 45 27.14 8.24 27.85
C ASP A 45 26.17 9.19 27.15
N ASN A 46 24.92 9.14 27.62
CA ASN A 46 24.11 10.35 27.81
C ASN A 46 24.64 11.09 29.06
N ASP A 47 25.69 11.89 28.90
CA ASP A 47 26.08 12.88 29.90
C ASP A 47 25.12 14.08 29.83
N ALA A 48 24.42 14.27 30.94
CA ALA A 48 23.66 15.46 31.23
C ALA A 48 24.59 16.64 31.59
N LEU A 49 24.01 17.83 31.52
CA LEU A 49 24.44 19.11 32.13
C LEU A 49 25.38 19.99 31.28
N SER A 50 24.82 21.08 30.75
CA SER A 50 25.19 22.44 31.22
C SER A 50 24.24 23.50 30.67
N ALA A 51 23.68 24.25 31.61
CA ALA A 51 22.88 25.44 31.41
C ALA A 51 23.71 26.59 30.83
N THR A 52 23.09 27.45 30.00
CA THR A 52 23.17 28.92 30.14
C THR A 52 21.95 29.57 29.45
N SER A 53 21.11 30.24 30.24
CA SER A 53 20.36 31.45 29.84
C SER A 53 21.32 32.67 29.97
N PRO A 54 21.05 33.91 29.49
CA PRO A 54 19.72 34.53 29.39
C PRO A 54 19.49 35.57 28.26
N ASP A 55 18.25 36.10 28.28
CA ASP A 55 17.80 37.47 27.96
C ASP A 55 17.97 38.05 26.54
N ASN A 56 16.85 38.34 25.87
CA ASN A 56 16.50 39.73 25.58
C ASN A 56 15.08 39.95 25.07
N ASN A 57 14.33 40.65 25.93
CA ASN A 57 13.50 41.82 25.65
C ASN A 57 12.22 41.67 24.80
N ALA A 58 11.11 41.65 25.53
CA ALA A 58 9.77 41.93 25.08
C ALA A 58 9.60 43.42 24.72
N GLN A 59 9.17 43.71 23.50
CA GLN A 59 8.60 45.02 23.16
C GLN A 59 7.08 44.87 23.05
N SER A 60 6.39 45.36 24.08
CA SER A 60 4.95 45.63 24.06
C SER A 60 4.68 46.94 23.31
N GLY A 61 3.67 46.94 22.45
CA GLY A 61 3.09 48.13 21.84
C GLY A 61 1.63 47.86 21.50
N ALA A 62 0.73 48.39 22.31
CA ALA A 62 -0.72 48.27 22.16
C ALA A 62 -1.27 49.35 21.19
N GLY A 63 -2.28 48.97 20.41
CA GLY A 63 -3.19 49.87 19.72
C GLY A 63 -4.38 49.07 19.16
N PRO A 64 -5.64 49.36 19.53
CA PRO A 64 -6.82 48.68 19.01
C PRO A 64 -7.37 49.41 17.78
N GLY A 65 -7.89 48.65 16.81
CA GLY A 65 -8.57 49.19 15.63
C GLY A 65 -9.17 48.08 14.77
N ASP A 66 -10.49 48.17 14.61
CA ASP A 66 -11.47 47.37 13.88
C ASP A 66 -11.05 46.71 12.53
N ASP A 67 -11.52 45.47 12.30
CA ASP A 67 -12.42 45.08 11.17
C ASP A 67 -12.56 43.53 11.06
N PRO A 68 -13.76 42.93 11.24
CA PRO A 68 -13.98 41.52 10.93
C PRO A 68 -14.59 41.37 9.53
N ARG A 69 -13.74 41.17 8.51
CA ARG A 69 -14.18 40.67 7.20
C ARG A 69 -13.24 39.60 6.64
N SER A 70 -13.72 38.36 6.74
CA SER A 70 -13.86 37.44 5.61
C SER A 70 -12.67 37.28 4.65
N THR A 71 -11.89 36.21 4.82
CA THR A 71 -11.60 35.29 3.71
C THR A 71 -11.08 33.96 4.25
N GLY A 72 -11.91 32.93 4.15
CA GLY A 72 -11.47 31.55 4.20
C GLY A 72 -10.95 31.14 2.82
N GLY A 73 -9.94 30.28 2.83
CA GLY A 73 -9.42 29.59 1.65
C GLY A 73 -7.98 29.17 1.85
N PRO A 74 -7.67 27.88 2.11
CA PRO A 74 -6.30 27.41 2.03
C PRO A 74 -5.82 27.54 0.58
N THR A 75 -4.68 28.19 0.42
CA THR A 75 -3.86 28.28 -0.78
C THR A 75 -3.83 26.93 -1.48
N GLY A 76 -4.53 26.85 -2.62
CA GLY A 76 -4.44 25.71 -3.50
C GLY A 76 -2.99 25.51 -3.92
N ASP A 77 -2.55 24.25 -3.89
CA ASP A 77 -1.34 23.80 -4.56
C ASP A 77 -1.25 24.43 -5.96
N PRO A 78 -0.06 24.84 -6.43
CA PRO A 78 0.11 25.23 -7.82
C PRO A 78 -0.22 24.01 -8.69
N ALA A 79 -1.28 24.12 -9.49
CA ALA A 79 -1.46 23.26 -10.65
C ALA A 79 -0.15 23.33 -11.48
N PRO A 80 0.47 22.20 -11.85
CA PRO A 80 1.65 22.24 -12.68
C PRO A 80 1.28 22.87 -14.02
N ALA A 81 1.89 24.01 -14.31
CA ALA A 81 1.83 24.67 -15.59
C ALA A 81 2.40 23.72 -16.65
N ALA A 82 1.52 23.13 -17.45
CA ALA A 82 1.89 22.46 -18.69
C ALA A 82 2.40 23.53 -19.66
N GLY A 83 3.72 23.65 -19.79
CA GLY A 83 4.37 24.42 -20.85
C GLY A 83 4.29 23.66 -22.19
N PRO A 84 4.22 24.36 -23.34
CA PRO A 84 4.19 23.71 -24.64
C PRO A 84 5.61 23.35 -25.07
N ASN A 85 5.96 22.08 -24.97
CA ASN A 85 7.07 21.49 -25.71
C ASN A 85 6.58 20.14 -26.24
N GLY A 86 6.94 19.79 -27.48
CA GLY A 86 6.72 18.47 -28.08
C GLY A 86 7.54 17.37 -27.41
N ALA A 87 7.62 17.39 -26.08
CA ALA A 87 8.23 16.42 -25.22
C ALA A 87 7.12 15.49 -24.71
N LEU A 88 7.42 14.20 -24.71
CA LEU A 88 6.54 13.13 -24.24
C LEU A 88 5.87 13.52 -22.90
N PRO A 89 4.59 13.17 -22.68
CA PRO A 89 3.88 13.57 -21.47
C PRO A 89 4.62 13.05 -20.22
N ASP A 90 4.85 13.94 -19.26
CA ASP A 90 5.58 13.60 -18.04
C ASP A 90 4.69 12.74 -17.13
N LEU A 91 5.20 11.58 -16.70
CA LEU A 91 4.42 10.64 -15.90
C LEU A 91 4.51 11.02 -14.43
N ASP A 92 3.36 11.09 -13.74
CA ASP A 92 3.31 11.38 -12.32
C ASP A 92 4.24 10.44 -11.51
N PRO A 93 5.33 10.94 -10.91
CA PRO A 93 6.31 10.13 -10.20
C PRO A 93 5.70 9.43 -8.98
N VAL A 94 4.63 9.98 -8.41
CA VAL A 94 3.90 9.37 -7.28
C VAL A 94 3.16 8.12 -7.73
N ILE A 95 2.70 8.02 -8.97
CA ILE A 95 2.03 6.81 -9.48
C ILE A 95 3.03 5.90 -10.20
N HIS A 96 4.13 6.46 -10.71
CA HIS A 96 5.22 5.78 -11.42
C HIS A 96 6.08 4.88 -10.50
N ALA A 97 5.46 3.87 -9.91
CA ALA A 97 6.09 2.69 -9.32
C ALA A 97 5.09 1.54 -9.33
N GLN A 98 5.57 0.34 -9.69
CA GLN A 98 4.73 -0.84 -9.85
C GLN A 98 3.78 -1.08 -8.65
N ALA A 99 4.29 -1.04 -7.42
CA ALA A 99 3.49 -1.29 -6.23
C ALA A 99 2.42 -0.21 -5.97
N ARG A 100 2.76 1.09 -6.17
CA ARG A 100 1.81 2.18 -6.01
C ARG A 100 0.72 2.14 -7.07
N LEU A 101 1.10 1.87 -8.32
CA LEU A 101 0.17 1.66 -9.41
C LEU A 101 -0.80 0.51 -9.11
N ARG A 102 -0.30 -0.64 -8.64
CA ARG A 102 -1.15 -1.79 -8.27
C ARG A 102 -2.15 -1.44 -7.16
N VAL A 103 -1.74 -0.66 -6.15
CA VAL A 103 -2.64 -0.15 -5.10
C VAL A 103 -3.74 0.72 -5.70
N VAL A 104 -3.36 1.73 -6.50
CA VAL A 104 -4.31 2.66 -7.11
C VAL A 104 -5.30 1.93 -8.03
N VAL A 105 -4.83 0.98 -8.84
CA VAL A 105 -5.66 0.12 -9.71
C VAL A 105 -6.62 -0.76 -8.91
N ALA A 106 -6.16 -1.35 -7.80
CA ALA A 106 -7.04 -2.17 -6.97
C ALA A 106 -8.14 -1.32 -6.30
N LEU A 107 -7.81 -0.10 -5.89
CA LEU A 107 -8.78 0.80 -5.28
C LEU A 107 -9.71 1.48 -6.31
N SER A 108 -9.26 1.70 -7.55
CA SER A 108 -10.09 2.31 -8.60
C SER A 108 -11.19 1.37 -9.11
N GLN A 109 -10.99 0.05 -8.98
CA GLN A 109 -12.02 -0.97 -9.25
C GLN A 109 -13.18 -0.96 -8.26
N LEU A 110 -13.00 -0.36 -7.08
CA LEU A 110 -14.08 -0.20 -6.10
C LEU A 110 -15.00 0.96 -6.51
N PRO A 111 -16.31 0.90 -6.18
CA PRO A 111 -17.22 2.02 -6.36
C PRO A 111 -16.68 3.30 -5.69
N GLY A 112 -17.04 4.47 -6.23
CA GLY A 112 -16.69 5.77 -5.65
C GLY A 112 -17.11 5.84 -4.18
N GLY A 113 -16.19 6.24 -3.30
CA GLY A 113 -16.41 6.31 -1.85
C GLY A 113 -16.24 5.00 -1.06
N ASP A 114 -16.07 3.84 -1.73
CA ASP A 114 -15.99 2.56 -1.03
C ASP A 114 -14.60 2.27 -0.44
N ARG A 115 -14.56 1.58 0.71
CA ARG A 115 -13.34 1.43 1.52
C ARG A 115 -12.96 -0.03 1.65
N ILE A 116 -11.68 -0.33 1.55
CA ILE A 116 -11.14 -1.67 1.72
C ILE A 116 -10.30 -1.78 2.98
N THR A 117 -10.33 -2.93 3.65
CA THR A 117 -9.47 -3.14 4.82
C THR A 117 -8.01 -3.38 4.38
N PHE A 118 -7.05 -2.93 5.19
CA PHE A 118 -5.63 -3.13 4.92
C PHE A 118 -5.24 -4.61 4.71
N PRO A 119 -5.71 -5.59 5.54
CA PRO A 119 -5.44 -7.01 5.28
C PRO A 119 -6.01 -7.50 3.95
N ARG A 120 -7.21 -7.06 3.58
CA ARG A 120 -7.82 -7.44 2.31
C ARG A 120 -7.03 -6.88 1.12
N LEU A 121 -6.52 -5.67 1.24
CA LEU A 121 -5.66 -5.07 0.22
C LEU A 121 -4.34 -5.84 0.07
N GLN A 122 -3.75 -6.33 1.17
CA GLN A 122 -2.56 -7.20 1.11
C GLN A 122 -2.84 -8.49 0.34
N GLU A 123 -3.98 -9.14 0.59
CA GLU A 123 -4.39 -10.38 -0.09
C GLU A 123 -4.52 -10.18 -1.61
N ILE A 124 -5.21 -9.11 -2.02
CA ILE A 124 -5.43 -8.78 -3.44
C ILE A 124 -4.10 -8.49 -4.13
N LEU A 125 -3.22 -7.72 -3.48
CA LEU A 125 -1.96 -7.29 -4.07
C LEU A 125 -0.84 -8.32 -3.89
N ARG A 126 -1.04 -9.35 -3.06
CA ARG A 126 -0.01 -10.32 -2.64
C ARG A 126 1.27 -9.61 -2.17
N MET A 127 1.10 -8.58 -1.35
CA MET A 127 2.19 -7.77 -0.80
C MET A 127 2.33 -8.01 0.70
N THR A 128 3.56 -7.92 1.20
CA THR A 128 3.81 -7.92 2.64
C THR A 128 3.29 -6.63 3.27
N ALA A 129 2.91 -6.69 4.56
CA ALA A 129 2.38 -5.53 5.29
C ALA A 129 3.35 -4.33 5.28
N GLY A 130 4.66 -4.58 5.43
CA GLY A 130 5.68 -3.53 5.39
C GLY A 130 5.76 -2.83 4.03
N ASN A 131 5.76 -3.61 2.95
CA ASN A 131 5.80 -3.07 1.59
C ASN A 131 4.55 -2.22 1.30
N LEU A 132 3.36 -2.76 1.62
CA LEU A 132 2.10 -2.03 1.43
C LEU A 132 2.05 -0.74 2.27
N SER A 133 2.49 -0.78 3.52
CA SER A 133 2.47 0.39 4.42
C SER A 133 3.31 1.54 3.89
N VAL A 134 4.53 1.28 3.41
CA VAL A 134 5.42 2.30 2.83
C VAL A 134 4.79 2.93 1.58
N HIS A 135 4.15 2.14 0.73
CA HIS A 135 3.49 2.64 -0.47
C HIS A 135 2.21 3.43 -0.17
N LEU A 136 1.40 2.97 0.78
CA LEU A 136 0.21 3.69 1.22
C LEU A 136 0.58 5.04 1.83
N ARG A 137 1.63 5.11 2.66
CA ARG A 137 2.09 6.37 3.24
C ARG A 137 2.48 7.39 2.16
N LYS A 138 3.23 6.98 1.15
CA LYS A 138 3.59 7.87 0.02
C LYS A 138 2.37 8.34 -0.76
N LEU A 139 1.40 7.46 -0.98
CA LEU A 139 0.16 7.80 -1.67
C LEU A 139 -0.74 8.71 -0.82
N GLU A 140 -0.72 8.55 0.50
CA GLU A 140 -1.45 9.38 1.46
C GLU A 140 -0.83 10.79 1.56
N GLU A 141 0.49 10.88 1.63
CA GLU A 141 1.25 12.14 1.61
C GLU A 141 0.97 12.96 0.33
N ALA A 142 0.71 12.28 -0.80
CA ALA A 142 0.29 12.90 -2.06
C ALA A 142 -1.23 13.18 -2.17
N GLY A 143 -2.02 12.75 -1.17
CA GLY A 143 -3.47 12.93 -1.14
C GLY A 143 -4.25 12.01 -2.09
N TYR A 144 -3.65 10.93 -2.58
CA TYR A 144 -4.30 9.99 -3.51
C TYR A 144 -5.10 8.92 -2.80
N VAL A 145 -4.69 8.54 -1.59
CA VAL A 145 -5.42 7.61 -0.74
C VAL A 145 -5.68 8.23 0.62
N GLU A 146 -6.77 7.80 1.25
CA GLU A 146 -7.08 8.13 2.63
C GLU A 146 -7.02 6.85 3.47
N VAL A 147 -6.28 6.89 4.59
CA VAL A 147 -6.18 5.77 5.51
C VAL A 147 -6.91 6.10 6.81
N THR A 148 -8.11 5.55 6.99
CA THR A 148 -8.91 5.73 8.21
C THR A 148 -8.70 4.57 9.17
N LYS A 149 -8.19 4.84 10.38
CA LYS A 149 -8.20 3.87 11.49
C LYS A 149 -9.57 3.90 12.15
N THR A 150 -10.26 2.78 12.13
CA THR A 150 -11.57 2.60 12.77
C THR A 150 -11.54 1.44 13.75
N HIS A 151 -12.50 1.39 14.66
CA HIS A 151 -12.67 0.30 15.62
C HIS A 151 -13.97 -0.41 15.25
N ARG A 152 -13.88 -1.56 14.57
CA ARG A 152 -15.04 -2.43 14.32
C ARG A 152 -15.26 -3.27 15.59
N GLY A 153 -16.04 -2.73 16.52
CA GLY A 153 -16.26 -3.35 17.82
C GLY A 153 -15.03 -3.25 18.73
N ARG A 154 -14.38 -4.38 19.03
CA ARG A 154 -13.17 -4.46 19.87
C ARG A 154 -11.86 -4.59 19.09
N THR A 155 -11.93 -4.65 17.76
CA THR A 155 -10.75 -4.85 16.91
C THR A 155 -10.42 -3.58 16.13
N PRO A 156 -9.18 -3.07 16.20
CA PRO A 156 -8.74 -1.98 15.35
C PRO A 156 -8.69 -2.47 13.90
N ALA A 157 -9.33 -1.73 13.00
CA ALA A 157 -9.35 -2.00 11.58
C ALA A 157 -8.86 -0.76 10.83
N THR A 158 -7.90 -0.94 9.94
CA THR A 158 -7.43 0.11 9.04
C THR A 158 -8.20 0.00 7.73
N LEU A 159 -8.94 1.05 7.39
CA LEU A 159 -9.63 1.21 6.13
C LEU A 159 -8.81 2.10 5.20
N VAL A 160 -8.78 1.75 3.94
CA VAL A 160 -8.09 2.47 2.87
C VAL A 160 -9.10 2.80 1.79
N HIS A 161 -9.09 4.03 1.32
CA HIS A 161 -9.95 4.51 0.25
C HIS A 161 -9.14 5.31 -0.78
N LEU A 162 -9.55 5.28 -2.04
CA LEU A 162 -8.98 6.11 -3.11
C LEU A 162 -9.75 7.42 -3.23
N THR A 163 -9.07 8.53 -3.01
CA THR A 163 -9.67 9.86 -3.06
C THR A 163 -10.06 10.25 -4.48
N GLN A 164 -10.89 11.29 -4.62
CA GLN A 164 -11.20 11.86 -5.94
C GLN A 164 -9.94 12.36 -6.66
N ARG A 165 -9.00 12.96 -5.92
CA ARG A 165 -7.69 13.40 -6.46
C ARG A 165 -6.87 12.21 -6.96
N GLY A 166 -6.83 11.11 -6.21
CA GLY A 166 -6.14 9.89 -6.64
C GLY A 166 -6.76 9.22 -7.87
N ARG A 167 -8.09 9.28 -8.01
CA ARG A 167 -8.79 8.83 -9.22
C ARG A 167 -8.41 9.67 -10.43
N PHE A 168 -8.48 11.00 -10.31
CA PHE A 168 -8.11 11.91 -11.39
C PHE A 168 -6.64 11.75 -11.79
N ALA A 169 -5.72 11.69 -10.82
CA ALA A 169 -4.30 11.47 -11.08
C ALA A 169 -4.02 10.13 -11.79
N PHE A 170 -4.78 9.08 -11.46
CA PHE A 170 -4.70 7.79 -12.15
C PHE A 170 -5.20 7.87 -13.59
N GLU A 171 -6.30 8.55 -13.84
CA GLU A 171 -6.86 8.76 -15.19
C GLU A 171 -5.90 9.56 -16.06
N GLU A 172 -5.33 10.64 -15.53
CA GLU A 172 -4.28 11.43 -16.20
C GLU A 172 -3.04 10.58 -16.50
N TYR A 173 -2.58 9.78 -15.52
CA TYR A 173 -1.44 8.86 -15.71
C TYR A 173 -1.70 7.84 -16.82
N VAL A 174 -2.89 7.23 -16.87
CA VAL A 174 -3.26 6.27 -17.92
C VAL A 174 -3.35 6.96 -19.28
N THR A 175 -3.87 8.19 -19.32
CA THR A 175 -3.96 8.99 -20.55
C THR A 175 -2.57 9.32 -21.08
N ALA A 176 -1.70 9.87 -20.24
CA ALA A 176 -0.30 10.13 -20.57
C ALA A 176 0.44 8.87 -21.05
N LEU A 177 0.22 7.74 -20.38
CA LEU A 177 0.81 6.45 -20.77
C LEU A 177 0.30 5.97 -22.13
N ARG A 178 -1.00 6.16 -22.43
CA ARG A 178 -1.58 5.81 -23.75
C ARG A 178 -0.98 6.68 -24.85
N THR A 179 -0.89 8.00 -24.65
CA THR A 179 -0.24 8.92 -25.59
C THR A 179 1.22 8.56 -25.84
N LEU A 180 1.92 8.04 -24.83
CA LEU A 180 3.30 7.61 -24.95
C LEU A 180 3.46 6.31 -25.76
N ILE A 181 2.56 5.35 -25.58
CA ILE A 181 2.61 4.03 -26.22
C ILE A 181 2.03 4.08 -27.64
N ASP A 182 1.01 4.90 -27.85
CA ASP A 182 0.31 5.07 -29.11
C ASP A 182 0.19 6.56 -29.46
N PRO A 183 1.28 7.17 -29.96
CA PRO A 183 1.26 8.58 -30.35
C PRO A 183 0.45 8.86 -31.63
N GLY A 184 -0.26 7.86 -32.20
CA GLY A 184 -0.79 7.88 -33.57
C GLY A 184 -2.30 8.03 -33.77
N GLU A 185 -3.15 7.87 -32.75
CA GLU A 185 -4.62 7.83 -32.95
C GLU A 185 -5.32 9.20 -32.79
N ASP A 186 -4.61 10.33 -32.98
CA ASP A 186 -5.21 11.68 -32.96
C ASP A 186 -4.65 12.62 -34.06
N GLN A 187 -4.03 12.08 -35.11
CA GLN A 187 -3.72 12.85 -36.32
C GLN A 187 -4.35 12.16 -37.53
N SER A 188 -5.60 12.55 -37.81
CA SER A 188 -6.30 12.33 -39.08
C SER A 188 -5.57 12.97 -40.26
#